data_AF-A0A8B7XYB4-F1
#
_entry.id   AF-A0A8B7XYB4-F1
#
_cell.length_a   1.000
_cell.length_b   1.000
_cell.length_c   1.000
_cell.angle_alpha   90.00
_cell.angle_beta   90.00
_cell.angle_gamma   90.00
#
_symmetry.space_group_name_H-M   'P 1'
#
loop_
_entity.id
_entity.type
_entity.pdbx_description
1 polymer ?
#
loop_
_entity_poly.entity_id
_entity_poly.type
_entity_poly.pdbx_seq_one_letter_code
_entity_poly.pdbx_strand_id
1 'polypeptide(L)'
;MSKKHVGVFGTWDLNFWTPPEEVFRRKLEKNPIHPFSETSPDHFEVSLRSPWLWVSSVCLLATFFGTVGYYVTNPVDQFLTYFVMAFMVCLYATFVYSDVRRIVLDMTRNEYEFHTGNRLVYRGHVHNVYIRLVGQKSGTGDTYYKIVLNGFHVEEQALTSSSIRRHKLEKLGRKLAARLNLNYFDFVDESVKHVVRHRCPYASPEESVESLSHIA
;
A
#
# COMPACT_ATOMS: atom_id res chain seq x y z
N MET A 1 14.71 10.37 17.93
CA MET A 1 13.59 10.06 17.00
C MET A 1 13.12 8.64 17.25
N SER A 2 11.95 8.49 17.87
CA SER A 2 11.36 7.16 18.10
C SER A 2 10.78 6.66 16.77
N LYS A 3 11.40 5.63 16.18
CA LYS A 3 10.84 4.92 15.02
C LYS A 3 9.49 4.37 15.46
N LYS A 4 8.39 4.94 14.96
CA LYS A 4 7.06 4.35 15.14
C LYS A 4 7.05 3.03 14.39
N HIS A 5 7.36 1.95 15.10
CA HIS A 5 7.11 0.61 14.62
C HIS A 5 5.60 0.46 14.48
N VAL A 6 5.12 0.38 13.23
CA VAL A 6 3.74 0.02 12.94
C VAL A 6 3.56 -1.39 13.51
N GLY A 7 2.85 -1.49 14.63
CA GLY A 7 2.69 -2.73 15.38
C GLY A 7 1.95 -3.81 14.58
N VAL A 8 1.90 -5.02 15.17
CA VAL A 8 1.29 -6.26 14.64
C VAL A 8 -0.09 -6.06 14.00
N PHE A 9 -0.86 -5.07 14.46
CA PHE A 9 -2.22 -4.75 13.99
C PHE A 9 -2.34 -3.46 13.18
N GLY A 10 -1.23 -2.77 12.88
CA GLY A 10 -1.27 -1.52 12.12
C GLY A 10 -1.47 -1.69 10.61
N THR A 11 -1.14 -2.87 10.07
CA THR A 11 -1.31 -3.20 8.64
C THR A 11 -2.67 -3.82 8.32
N TRP A 12 -3.42 -4.30 9.32
CA TRP A 12 -4.75 -4.90 9.15
C TRP A 12 -5.80 -4.02 9.82
N ASP A 13 -6.64 -3.35 9.03
CA ASP A 13 -7.87 -2.76 9.56
C ASP A 13 -8.86 -3.89 9.87
N LEU A 14 -8.80 -4.43 11.09
CA LEU A 14 -9.72 -5.47 11.60
C LEU A 14 -11.15 -4.95 11.88
N ASN A 15 -11.51 -3.82 11.26
CA ASN A 15 -12.80 -3.18 11.39
C ASN A 15 -13.76 -3.74 10.34
N PHE A 16 -14.26 -4.94 10.57
CA PHE A 16 -15.19 -5.63 9.65
C PHE A 16 -16.56 -4.95 9.52
N TRP A 17 -17.00 -4.28 10.59
CA TRP A 17 -18.37 -3.76 10.71
C TRP A 17 -18.51 -2.28 10.36
N THR A 18 -17.40 -1.54 10.35
CA THR A 18 -17.44 -0.12 10.02
C THR A 18 -17.04 0.09 8.58
N PRO A 19 -17.72 1.00 7.86
CA PRO A 19 -17.38 1.22 6.47
C PRO A 19 -15.94 1.69 6.26
N PRO A 20 -15.22 1.19 5.23
CA PRO A 20 -13.82 1.52 5.01
C PRO A 20 -13.54 3.02 4.87
N GLU A 21 -14.41 3.76 4.19
CA GLU A 21 -14.24 5.20 4.02
C GLU A 21 -14.42 5.99 5.33
N GLU A 22 -15.21 5.47 6.26
CA GLU A 22 -15.39 6.06 7.59
C GLU A 22 -14.16 5.82 8.47
N VAL A 23 -13.62 4.61 8.43
CA VAL A 23 -12.35 4.27 9.10
C VAL A 23 -11.22 5.16 8.58
N PHE A 24 -11.13 5.29 7.26
CA PHE A 24 -10.13 6.14 6.62
C PHE A 24 -10.31 7.61 6.97
N ARG A 25 -11.56 8.11 6.99
CA ARG A 25 -11.86 9.47 7.43
C ARG A 25 -11.37 9.72 8.86
N ARG A 26 -11.70 8.83 9.80
CA ARG A 26 -11.25 8.94 11.20
C ARG A 26 -9.73 8.92 11.32
N LYS A 27 -9.04 8.10 10.52
CA LYS A 27 -7.57 8.09 10.45
C LYS A 27 -7.01 9.42 9.95
N LEU A 28 -7.62 10.01 8.92
CA LEU A 28 -7.24 11.32 8.39
C LEU A 28 -7.60 12.49 9.31
N GLU A 29 -8.63 12.36 10.14
CA GLU A 29 -8.98 13.35 11.17
C GLU A 29 -7.97 13.34 12.32
N LYS A 30 -7.52 12.15 12.72
CA LYS A 30 -6.48 11.99 13.76
C LYS A 30 -5.08 12.37 13.26
N ASN A 31 -4.74 11.96 12.04
CA ASN A 31 -3.48 12.29 11.38
C ASN A 31 -3.75 12.68 9.91
N PRO A 32 -3.69 13.98 9.56
CA PRO A 32 -3.98 14.48 8.21
C PRO A 32 -3.14 13.87 7.08
N ILE A 33 -1.95 13.35 7.41
CA ILE A 33 -0.99 12.78 6.45
C ILE A 33 -0.91 11.24 6.53
N HIS A 34 -1.82 10.57 7.24
CA HIS A 34 -1.81 9.10 7.34
C HIS A 34 -1.85 8.43 5.95
N PRO A 35 -1.03 7.40 5.69
CA PRO A 35 -0.17 6.65 6.62
C PRO A 35 1.24 7.24 6.84
N PHE A 36 1.56 8.37 6.22
CA PHE A 36 2.86 8.99 6.33
C PHE A 36 3.08 9.64 7.71
N SER A 37 4.34 9.73 8.07
CA SER A 37 4.86 10.52 9.18
C SER A 37 5.81 11.58 8.64
N GLU A 38 5.68 12.80 9.12
CA GLU A 38 6.58 13.91 8.80
C GLU A 38 7.80 13.81 9.74
N THR A 39 8.97 13.52 9.17
CA THR A 39 10.23 13.41 9.91
C THR A 39 10.96 14.76 9.97
N SER A 40 10.72 15.62 8.97
CA SER A 40 11.23 16.99 8.82
C SER A 40 10.25 17.78 7.96
N PRO A 41 10.27 19.13 7.99
CA PRO A 41 9.40 19.92 7.11
C PRO A 41 9.56 19.45 5.66
N ASP A 42 8.45 19.17 4.99
CA ASP A 42 8.40 18.71 3.60
C ASP A 42 9.06 17.34 3.34
N HIS A 43 9.30 16.55 4.39
CA HIS A 43 9.88 15.20 4.31
C HIS A 43 8.95 14.16 4.93
N PHE A 44 8.29 13.38 4.08
CA PHE A 44 7.30 12.38 4.48
C PHE A 44 7.84 10.96 4.33
N GLU A 45 7.84 10.20 5.43
CA GLU A 45 8.24 8.78 5.43
C GLU A 45 7.03 7.90 5.73
N VAL A 46 6.88 6.81 4.99
CA VAL A 46 5.97 5.72 5.33
C VAL A 46 6.74 4.41 5.34
N SER A 47 6.58 3.65 6.43
CA SER A 47 7.14 2.31 6.58
C SER A 47 6.03 1.27 6.57
N LEU A 48 6.16 0.28 5.69
CA LEU A 48 5.12 -0.68 5.38
C LEU A 48 5.68 -2.08 5.45
N ARG A 49 4.87 -2.96 6.02
CA ARG A 49 5.18 -4.38 6.07
C ARG A 49 4.22 -5.13 5.17
N SER A 50 4.75 -6.10 4.44
CA SER A 50 3.92 -6.94 3.58
C SER A 50 2.86 -7.67 4.43
N PRO A 51 1.57 -7.61 4.06
CA PRO A 51 0.53 -8.39 4.74
C PRO A 51 0.80 -9.90 4.67
N TRP A 52 1.49 -10.36 3.63
CA TRP A 52 1.86 -11.76 3.43
C TRP A 52 2.79 -12.31 4.51
N LEU A 53 3.55 -11.45 5.19
CA LEU A 53 4.35 -11.86 6.34
C LEU A 53 3.48 -12.48 7.44
N TRP A 54 2.30 -11.91 7.67
CA TRP A 54 1.40 -12.40 8.70
C TRP A 54 0.73 -13.71 8.28
N VAL A 55 0.33 -13.80 7.01
CA VAL A 55 -0.22 -15.03 6.44
C VAL A 55 0.79 -16.18 6.54
N SER A 56 2.05 -15.92 6.17
CA SER A 56 3.11 -16.93 6.25
C SER A 56 3.44 -17.30 7.70
N SER A 57 3.45 -16.34 8.62
CA SER A 57 3.71 -16.60 10.05
C SER A 57 2.61 -17.44 10.69
N VAL A 58 1.34 -17.17 10.39
CA VAL A 58 0.21 -17.98 10.87
C VAL A 58 0.25 -19.38 10.26
N CYS A 59 0.57 -19.49 8.97
CA CYS A 59 0.73 -20.79 8.30
C CYS A 59 1.88 -21.61 8.90
N LEU A 60 3.00 -20.96 9.26
CA LEU A 60 4.12 -21.58 9.97
C LEU A 60 3.72 -22.13 11.34
N LEU A 61 2.96 -21.36 12.11
CA LEU A 61 2.45 -21.82 13.42
C LEU A 61 1.44 -22.96 13.24
N ALA A 62 0.53 -22.85 12.27
CA ALA A 62 -0.47 -23.87 11.99
C ALA A 62 0.17 -25.19 11.55
N THR A 63 1.20 -25.15 10.71
CA THR A 63 1.95 -26.35 10.29
C THR A 63 2.70 -26.95 11.48
N PHE A 64 3.34 -26.14 12.33
CA PHE A 64 4.03 -26.62 13.53
C PHE A 64 3.07 -27.32 14.52
N PHE A 65 2.01 -26.63 14.94
CA PHE A 65 1.04 -27.18 15.90
C PHE A 65 0.24 -28.35 15.31
N GLY A 66 -0.10 -28.28 14.02
CA GLY A 66 -0.78 -29.37 13.33
C GLY A 66 0.06 -30.65 13.29
N THR A 67 1.36 -30.53 13.01
CA THR A 67 2.30 -31.67 13.00
C THR A 67 2.42 -32.28 14.39
N VAL A 68 2.63 -31.46 15.42
CA VAL A 68 2.73 -31.93 16.81
C VAL A 68 1.44 -32.62 17.24
N GLY A 69 0.27 -32.00 17.00
CA GLY A 69 -1.02 -32.59 17.36
C GLY A 69 -1.28 -33.94 16.67
N TYR A 70 -0.91 -34.07 15.40
CA TYR A 70 -1.05 -35.31 14.66
C TYR A 70 -0.18 -36.44 15.24
N TYR A 71 1.10 -36.18 15.48
CA TYR A 71 2.04 -37.21 15.95
C TYR A 71 2.01 -37.47 17.47
N VAL A 72 1.27 -36.69 18.25
CA VAL A 72 0.92 -37.07 19.63
C VAL A 72 -0.02 -38.28 19.64
N THR A 73 -0.85 -38.43 18.61
CA THR A 73 -1.89 -39.48 18.53
C THR A 73 -1.57 -40.60 17.56
N ASN A 74 -0.70 -40.35 16.58
CA ASN A 74 -0.34 -41.29 15.52
C ASN A 74 1.15 -41.62 15.54
N PRO A 75 1.55 -42.85 15.16
CA PRO A 75 2.96 -43.19 14.99
C PRO A 75 3.59 -42.39 13.84
N VAL A 76 4.91 -42.24 13.88
CA VAL A 76 5.67 -41.56 12.84
C VAL A 76 5.65 -42.36 11.54
N ASP A 77 5.37 -41.69 10.43
CA ASP A 77 5.24 -42.27 9.11
C ASP A 77 5.78 -41.36 8.00
N GLN A 78 5.56 -41.75 6.74
CA GLN A 78 6.05 -41.01 5.56
C GLN A 78 5.43 -39.60 5.44
N PHE A 79 4.32 -39.30 6.13
CA PHE A 79 3.72 -37.96 6.08
C PHE A 79 4.58 -36.91 6.79
N LEU A 80 5.52 -37.32 7.65
CA LEU A 80 6.43 -36.41 8.35
C LEU A 80 7.25 -35.58 7.36
N THR A 81 7.66 -36.18 6.24
CA THR A 81 8.42 -35.49 5.21
C THR A 81 7.62 -34.33 4.58
N TYR A 82 6.31 -34.51 4.35
CA TYR A 82 5.47 -33.43 3.83
C TYR A 82 5.30 -32.30 4.85
N PHE A 83 5.15 -32.61 6.13
CA PHE A 83 5.09 -31.61 7.20
C PHE A 83 6.39 -30.81 7.31
N VAL A 84 7.55 -31.47 7.26
CA VAL A 84 8.85 -30.80 7.28
C VAL A 84 9.04 -29.91 6.05
N MET A 85 8.69 -30.39 4.86
CA MET A 85 8.76 -29.58 3.64
C MET A 85 7.84 -28.36 3.71
N ALA A 86 6.59 -28.52 4.17
CA ALA A 86 5.66 -27.42 4.36
C ALA A 86 6.20 -26.39 5.37
N PHE A 87 6.75 -26.85 6.49
CA PHE A 87 7.37 -25.98 7.49
C PHE A 87 8.53 -25.16 6.90
N MET A 88 9.42 -25.79 6.12
CA MET A 88 10.55 -25.12 5.47
C MET A 88 10.08 -24.06 4.46
N VAL A 89 9.04 -24.36 3.68
CA VAL A 89 8.44 -23.39 2.74
C VAL A 89 7.83 -22.20 3.49
N CYS A 90 7.06 -22.44 4.55
CA CYS A 90 6.47 -21.38 5.37
C CYS A 90 7.54 -20.52 6.07
N LEU A 91 8.63 -21.14 6.51
CA LEU A 91 9.76 -20.46 7.15
C LEU A 91 10.47 -19.55 6.14
N TYR A 92 10.77 -20.08 4.95
CA TYR A 92 11.37 -19.32 3.86
C TYR A 92 10.47 -18.15 3.44
N ALA A 93 9.16 -18.38 3.25
CA ALA A 93 8.21 -17.32 2.91
C ALA A 93 8.17 -16.22 3.98
N THR A 94 8.19 -16.60 5.27
CA THR A 94 8.23 -15.64 6.38
C THR A 94 9.50 -14.81 6.37
N PHE A 95 10.65 -15.42 6.05
CA PHE A 95 11.90 -14.68 5.89
C PHE A 95 11.84 -13.67 4.74
N VAL A 96 11.38 -14.09 3.56
CA VAL A 96 11.28 -13.23 2.37
C VAL A 96 10.33 -12.04 2.60
N TYR A 97 9.20 -12.25 3.26
CA TYR A 97 8.24 -11.18 3.54
C TYR A 97 8.59 -10.34 4.78
N SER A 98 9.67 -10.66 5.50
CA SER A 98 10.02 -9.97 6.75
C SER A 98 10.53 -8.54 6.54
N ASP A 99 11.04 -8.27 5.33
CA ASP A 99 11.59 -6.99 4.93
C ASP A 99 10.56 -5.86 4.98
N VAL A 100 10.98 -4.74 5.55
CA VAL A 100 10.16 -3.53 5.68
C VAL A 100 10.41 -2.67 4.45
N ARG A 101 9.34 -2.31 3.76
CA ARG A 101 9.38 -1.40 2.60
C ARG A 101 9.18 0.01 3.11
N ARG A 102 10.01 0.95 2.68
CA ARG A 102 9.87 2.36 3.07
C ARG A 102 9.83 3.23 1.83
N ILE A 103 8.88 4.15 1.83
CA ILE A 103 8.78 5.21 0.82
C ILE A 103 9.08 6.50 1.54
N VAL A 104 10.08 7.22 1.05
CA VAL A 104 10.48 8.53 1.54
C VAL A 104 10.18 9.54 0.43
N LEU A 105 9.43 10.57 0.76
CA LEU A 105 9.09 11.67 -0.14
C LEU A 105 9.80 12.92 0.36
N ASP A 106 10.68 13.47 -0.46
CA ASP A 106 11.35 14.74 -0.21
C ASP A 106 10.75 15.80 -1.16
N MET A 107 9.85 16.62 -0.62
CA MET A 107 9.19 17.68 -1.38
C MET A 107 10.09 18.90 -1.60
N THR A 108 11.16 19.06 -0.81
CA THR A 108 12.12 20.16 -1.02
C THR A 108 12.94 19.94 -2.29
N ARG A 109 13.27 18.68 -2.57
CA ARG A 109 14.02 18.26 -3.77
C ARG A 109 13.12 17.77 -4.90
N ASN A 110 11.82 17.63 -4.67
CA ASN A 110 10.86 17.00 -5.58
C ASN A 110 11.25 15.57 -5.98
N GLU A 111 11.82 14.81 -5.04
CA GLU A 111 12.26 13.43 -5.26
C GLU A 111 11.61 12.45 -4.28
N TYR A 112 11.52 11.18 -4.67
CA TYR A 112 11.15 10.08 -3.80
C TYR A 112 12.20 8.99 -3.82
N GLU A 113 12.32 8.31 -2.70
CA GLU A 113 13.18 7.16 -2.54
C GLU A 113 12.37 5.95 -2.07
N PHE A 114 12.58 4.83 -2.74
CA PHE A 114 12.02 3.54 -2.36
C PHE A 114 13.12 2.67 -1.77
N HIS A 115 12.94 2.30 -0.50
CA HIS A 115 13.86 1.48 0.25
C HIS A 115 13.22 0.14 0.59
N THR A 116 13.98 -0.95 0.46
CA THR A 116 13.62 -2.26 1.00
C THR A 116 14.64 -2.63 2.08
N GLY A 117 14.17 -2.73 3.32
CA GLY A 117 15.03 -2.87 4.49
C GLY A 117 15.90 -1.62 4.68
N ASN A 118 17.21 -1.79 4.53
CA ASN A 118 18.21 -0.71 4.56
C ASN A 118 18.80 -0.41 3.16
N ARG A 119 18.26 -1.01 2.10
CA ARG A 119 18.78 -0.84 0.73
C ARG A 119 17.88 0.11 -0.05
N LEU A 120 18.50 1.14 -0.63
CA LEU A 120 17.85 1.97 -1.65
C LEU A 120 17.65 1.11 -2.91
N VAL A 121 16.40 0.90 -3.29
CA VAL A 121 16.03 0.13 -4.49
C VAL A 121 15.92 1.07 -5.68
N TYR A 122 15.25 2.20 -5.49
CA TYR A 122 15.01 3.16 -6.56
C TYR A 122 14.89 4.59 -6.01
N ARG A 123 15.32 5.56 -6.82
CA ARG A 123 15.13 7.00 -6.57
C ARG A 123 14.62 7.65 -7.84
N GLY A 124 13.59 8.48 -7.72
CA GLY A 124 12.99 9.18 -8.86
C GLY A 124 12.33 10.48 -8.44
N HIS A 125 11.65 11.12 -9.39
CA HIS A 125 10.96 12.40 -9.15
C HIS A 125 9.55 12.21 -8.63
N VAL A 126 9.08 13.13 -7.79
CA VAL A 126 7.76 13.08 -7.13
C VAL A 126 6.60 13.01 -8.12
N HIS A 127 6.74 13.52 -9.36
CA HIS A 127 5.67 13.43 -10.37
C HIS A 127 5.28 11.99 -10.72
N ASN A 128 6.18 11.03 -10.53
CA ASN A 128 5.93 9.61 -10.77
C ASN A 128 5.20 8.92 -9.61
N VAL A 129 5.04 9.59 -8.46
CA VAL A 129 4.28 9.07 -7.32
C VAL A 129 2.93 9.75 -7.26
N TYR A 130 1.88 8.95 -7.18
CA TYR A 130 0.51 9.46 -7.21
C TYR A 130 -0.43 8.64 -6.34
N ILE A 131 -1.54 9.27 -5.98
CA ILE A 131 -2.66 8.61 -5.33
C ILE A 131 -3.74 8.39 -6.38
N ARG A 132 -4.19 7.14 -6.55
CA ARG A 132 -5.23 6.79 -7.51
C ARG A 132 -6.42 6.13 -6.84
N LEU A 133 -7.61 6.43 -7.33
CA LEU A 133 -8.80 5.63 -7.04
C LEU A 133 -8.86 4.46 -8.02
N VAL A 134 -8.85 3.22 -7.52
CA VAL A 134 -8.93 2.01 -8.33
C VAL A 134 -10.27 1.35 -8.07
N GLY A 135 -10.97 0.99 -9.15
CA GLY A 135 -12.25 0.28 -9.11
C GLY A 135 -12.08 -1.14 -9.64
N GLN A 136 -12.60 -2.12 -8.91
CA GLN A 136 -12.63 -3.52 -9.29
C GLN A 136 -14.09 -3.97 -9.40
N LYS A 137 -14.47 -4.46 -10.58
CA LYS A 137 -15.80 -5.03 -10.80
C LYS A 137 -15.90 -6.39 -10.13
N SER A 138 -16.95 -6.60 -9.35
CA SER A 138 -17.34 -7.89 -8.81
C SER A 138 -18.15 -8.66 -9.84
N GLY A 139 -18.12 -10.00 -9.77
CA GLY A 139 -18.98 -10.87 -10.58
C GLY A 139 -20.48 -10.63 -10.33
N THR A 140 -20.85 -9.99 -9.23
CA THR A 140 -22.22 -9.58 -8.89
C THR A 140 -22.68 -8.28 -9.56
N GLY A 141 -21.81 -7.61 -10.34
CA GLY A 141 -22.12 -6.36 -11.04
C GLY A 141 -21.74 -5.08 -10.28
N ASP A 142 -21.52 -5.17 -8.97
CA ASP A 142 -21.06 -4.04 -8.16
C ASP A 142 -19.59 -3.71 -8.42
N THR A 143 -19.24 -2.42 -8.42
CA THR A 143 -17.84 -1.96 -8.50
C THR A 143 -17.36 -1.52 -7.13
N TYR A 144 -16.31 -2.16 -6.66
CA TYR A 144 -15.65 -1.81 -5.40
C TYR A 144 -14.45 -0.90 -5.65
N TYR A 145 -14.38 0.19 -4.91
CA TYR A 145 -13.34 1.20 -5.05
C TYR A 145 -12.38 1.16 -3.85
N LYS A 146 -11.09 1.32 -4.12
CA LYS A 146 -10.03 1.47 -3.12
C LYS A 146 -9.11 2.62 -3.51
N ILE A 147 -8.55 3.32 -2.54
CA ILE A 147 -7.51 4.32 -2.77
C ILE A 147 -6.16 3.60 -2.70
N VAL A 148 -5.32 3.81 -3.69
CA VAL A 148 -3.97 3.25 -3.76
C VAL A 148 -2.94 4.35 -3.89
N LEU A 149 -1.80 4.17 -3.24
CA LEU A 149 -0.57 4.89 -3.54
C LEU A 149 0.22 4.03 -4.52
N ASN A 150 0.61 4.61 -5.64
CA ASN A 150 1.38 3.92 -6.67
C ASN A 150 2.44 4.86 -7.24
N GLY A 151 3.43 4.30 -7.92
CA GLY A 151 4.40 5.07 -8.66
C GLY A 151 5.38 4.21 -9.45
N PHE A 152 6.28 4.86 -10.18
CA PHE A 152 7.25 4.16 -11.02
C PHE A 152 8.24 3.35 -10.16
N HIS A 153 8.36 2.05 -10.42
CA HIS A 153 9.13 1.10 -9.58
C HIS A 153 8.75 1.09 -8.08
N VAL A 154 7.53 1.54 -7.76
CA VAL A 154 6.96 1.44 -6.41
C VAL A 154 5.83 0.42 -6.45
N GLU A 155 5.77 -0.44 -5.44
CA GLU A 155 4.70 -1.42 -5.31
C GLU A 155 3.37 -0.71 -4.99
N GLU A 156 2.28 -1.12 -5.65
CA GLU A 156 0.96 -0.58 -5.37
C GLU A 156 0.58 -0.86 -3.91
N GLN A 157 0.33 0.20 -3.17
CA GLN A 157 -0.09 0.11 -1.78
C GLN A 157 -1.54 0.58 -1.62
N ALA A 158 -2.42 -0.35 -1.23
CA ALA A 158 -3.77 0.00 -0.83
C ALA A 158 -3.77 0.79 0.49
N LEU A 159 -4.29 2.02 0.45
CA LEU A 159 -4.45 2.89 1.62
C LEU A 159 -5.77 2.65 2.34
N THR A 160 -6.76 2.12 1.64
CA THR A 160 -8.09 1.82 2.15
C THR A 160 -8.54 0.44 1.71
N SER A 161 -9.33 -0.25 2.54
CA SER A 161 -10.09 -1.41 2.09
C SER A 161 -11.14 -1.02 1.05
N SER A 162 -11.52 -1.99 0.23
CA SER A 162 -12.49 -1.82 -0.86
C SER A 162 -13.88 -1.40 -0.36
N SER A 163 -14.47 -0.35 -0.95
CA SER A 163 -15.80 0.18 -0.62
C SER A 163 -16.58 0.56 -1.87
N ILE A 164 -17.90 0.42 -1.82
CA ILE A 164 -18.82 0.76 -2.93
C ILE A 164 -18.99 2.28 -3.06
N ARG A 165 -18.73 3.04 -1.98
CA ARG A 165 -19.01 4.49 -1.91
C ARG A 165 -17.91 5.35 -2.55
N ARG A 166 -17.85 5.33 -3.89
CA ARG A 166 -16.90 6.08 -4.72
C ARG A 166 -16.71 7.54 -4.29
N HIS A 167 -17.79 8.31 -4.20
CA HIS A 167 -17.73 9.77 -3.96
C HIS A 167 -17.05 10.13 -2.63
N LYS A 168 -17.26 9.33 -1.58
CA LYS A 168 -16.62 9.56 -0.28
C LYS A 168 -15.13 9.28 -0.35
N LEU A 169 -14.73 8.16 -0.96
CA LEU A 169 -13.31 7.83 -1.15
C LEU A 169 -12.61 8.86 -2.04
N GLU A 170 -13.25 9.31 -3.11
CA GLU A 170 -12.74 10.36 -4.00
C GLU A 170 -12.38 11.64 -3.21
N LYS A 171 -13.30 12.13 -2.38
CA LYS A 171 -13.06 13.32 -1.55
C LYS A 171 -11.92 13.12 -0.55
N LEU A 172 -11.83 11.94 0.07
CA LEU A 172 -10.76 11.62 1.03
C LEU A 172 -9.40 11.47 0.34
N GLY A 173 -9.36 10.81 -0.82
CA GLY A 173 -8.16 10.64 -1.64
C GLY A 173 -7.60 11.97 -2.12
N ARG A 174 -8.46 12.87 -2.64
CA ARG A 174 -8.06 14.23 -3.00
C ARG A 174 -7.54 15.02 -1.81
N LYS A 175 -8.20 14.91 -0.65
CA LYS A 175 -7.77 15.57 0.58
C LYS A 175 -6.38 15.09 1.00
N LEU A 176 -6.13 13.77 0.97
CA LEU A 176 -4.83 13.20 1.30
C LEU A 176 -3.75 13.65 0.29
N ALA A 177 -4.03 13.55 -1.02
CA ALA A 177 -3.11 13.98 -2.06
C ALA A 177 -2.75 15.47 -1.94
N ALA A 178 -3.72 16.31 -1.58
CA ALA A 178 -3.47 17.73 -1.33
C ALA A 178 -2.57 17.96 -0.11
N ARG A 179 -2.71 17.17 0.95
CA ARG A 179 -1.90 17.28 2.18
C ARG A 179 -0.47 16.81 1.98
N LEU A 180 -0.28 15.78 1.15
CA LEU A 180 1.05 15.26 0.79
C LEU A 180 1.67 15.98 -0.40
N ASN A 181 0.99 16.97 -0.98
CA ASN A 181 1.39 17.62 -2.23
C ASN A 181 1.70 16.61 -3.36
N LEU A 182 0.87 15.59 -3.55
CA LEU A 182 1.02 14.57 -4.60
C LEU A 182 -0.01 14.72 -5.72
N ASN A 183 0.25 14.08 -6.86
CA ASN A 183 -0.73 13.92 -7.93
C ASN A 183 -1.89 13.02 -7.49
N TYR A 184 -3.11 13.35 -7.91
CA TYR A 184 -4.31 12.55 -7.68
C TYR A 184 -4.96 12.14 -8.99
N PHE A 185 -5.30 10.86 -9.12
CA PHE A 185 -6.05 10.35 -10.26
C PHE A 185 -7.36 9.67 -9.82
N ASP A 186 -8.45 9.99 -10.51
CA ASP A 186 -9.74 9.30 -10.37
C ASP A 186 -9.70 7.90 -11.02
N PHE A 187 -10.79 7.15 -10.86
CA PHE A 187 -10.95 5.80 -11.42
C PHE A 187 -10.99 5.79 -12.95
N VAL A 188 -11.69 6.76 -13.54
CA VAL A 188 -11.80 6.92 -15.00
C VAL A 188 -10.60 7.71 -15.49
N ASP A 189 -9.98 7.29 -16.61
CA ASP A 189 -8.77 7.92 -17.16
C ASP A 189 -9.02 9.33 -17.74
N GLU A 190 -10.23 9.59 -18.24
CA GLU A 190 -10.66 10.90 -18.77
C GLU A 190 -11.55 11.64 -17.76
N SER A 191 -11.17 11.64 -16.48
CA SER A 191 -11.94 12.33 -15.45
C SER A 191 -11.49 13.77 -15.28
N VAL A 192 -12.41 14.73 -15.36
CA VAL A 192 -12.14 16.13 -14.97
C VAL A 192 -11.75 16.30 -13.49
N LYS A 193 -11.79 15.22 -12.71
CA LYS A 193 -11.50 15.19 -11.28
C LYS A 193 -10.05 14.82 -10.96
N HIS A 194 -9.23 14.53 -11.96
CA HIS A 194 -7.78 14.39 -11.79
C HIS A 194 -7.20 15.70 -11.26
N VAL A 195 -6.17 15.61 -10.42
CA VAL A 195 -5.46 16.78 -9.89
C VAL A 195 -3.97 16.54 -10.06
N VAL A 196 -3.39 17.16 -11.09
CA VAL A 196 -1.96 17.11 -11.38
C VAL A 196 -1.29 18.34 -10.78
N ARG A 197 -0.41 18.12 -9.80
CA ARG A 197 0.42 19.15 -9.15
C ARG A 197 1.84 19.16 -9.68
N HIS A 198 2.36 17.97 -9.98
CA HIS A 198 3.71 17.74 -10.46
C HIS A 198 3.66 17.19 -11.87
N ARG A 199 4.28 17.89 -12.82
CA ARG A 199 4.42 17.43 -14.21
C ARG A 199 5.82 16.84 -14.41
N CYS A 200 5.97 16.03 -15.46
CA CYS A 200 7.27 15.53 -15.86
C CYS A 200 8.18 16.73 -16.21
N PRO A 201 9.34 16.91 -15.56
CA PRO A 201 10.25 18.02 -15.84
C PRO A 201 10.99 17.85 -17.17
N TYR A 202 10.94 16.65 -17.76
CA TYR A 202 11.63 16.29 -18.99
C TYR A 202 10.72 16.26 -20.22
N ALA A 203 9.42 16.52 -20.07
CA ALA A 203 8.50 16.59 -21.21
C ALA A 203 8.89 17.77 -22.09
N SER A 204 9.05 17.51 -23.40
CA SER A 204 9.31 18.58 -24.36
C SER A 204 8.10 19.54 -24.39
N PRO A 205 8.30 20.85 -24.66
CA PRO A 205 7.20 21.80 -24.70
C PRO A 205 6.07 21.40 -25.67
N GLU A 206 6.39 20.65 -26.73
CA GLU A 206 5.47 20.24 -27.79
C GLU A 206 4.46 19.16 -27.32
N GLU A 207 4.90 18.16 -26.53
CA GLU A 207 4.00 17.13 -25.96
C GLU A 207 3.04 17.69 -24.90
N SER A 208 3.42 18.79 -24.25
CA SER A 208 2.59 19.44 -23.23
C SER A 208 1.34 20.12 -23.80
N VAL A 209 1.34 20.47 -25.10
CA VAL A 209 0.24 21.12 -25.81
C VAL A 209 -0.74 20.08 -26.38
N GLU A 210 -0.24 18.96 -26.90
CA GLU A 210 -1.09 17.86 -27.41
C GLU A 210 -1.93 17.21 -26.29
N SER A 211 -1.36 17.07 -25.08
CA SER A 211 -2.13 16.58 -23.93
C SER A 211 -3.25 17.53 -23.47
N LEU A 212 -3.17 18.83 -23.81
CA LEU A 212 -4.24 19.80 -23.53
C LEU A 212 -5.36 19.74 -24.58
N SER A 213 -5.06 19.41 -25.85
CA SER A 213 -6.08 19.28 -26.90
C SER A 213 -6.94 18.03 -26.79
N HIS A 214 -6.48 17.01 -26.05
CA HIS A 214 -7.26 15.79 -25.81
C HIS A 214 -8.11 15.82 -24.53
N ILE A 215 -8.04 16.90 -23.74
CA ILE A 215 -8.79 17.07 -22.48
C ILE A 215 -9.86 18.19 -22.61
N ALA A 216 -9.90 18.90 -23.74
CA ALA A 216 -10.87 19.96 -24.02
C ALA A 216 -12.12 19.45 -24.77
#